data_AF-A0A557XY34-F1
#
_entry.id   AF-A0A557XY34-F1
#
_cell.length_a   1.000
_cell.length_b   1.000
_cell.length_c   1.000
_cell.angle_alpha   90.00
_cell.angle_beta   90.00
_cell.angle_gamma   90.00
#
_symmetry.space_group_name_H-M   'P 1'
#
loop_
_entity.id
_entity.type
_entity.pdbx_description
1 polymer ?
#
loop_
_entity_poly.entity_id
_entity_poly.type
_entity_poly.pdbx_seq_one_letter_code
_entity_poly.pdbx_strand_id
1 'polypeptide(L)'
;MRPRHHGGDDVSVQPAPYRRHELIAAASGTMLLVAIGVLSGWAHYSLSGARTLSPRIAAAVPATGSAAPLTSPPSPHADGKLQAWLAQAEPTLDALIAARHAVTVAAAADDITATGSACRSADGAVAGAQRHLPSPDPELNLALQQAIENYRVGLRHCVVGVQNHDGGEIAHAASYLDQGNAELRAGLAIIERDLRDARPQDTGVLTV
;
A
#
# COMPACT_ATOMS: atom_id res chain seq x y z
N MET A 1 37.20 27.11 -56.73
CA MET A 1 36.68 26.13 -57.72
C MET A 1 35.70 25.19 -57.02
N ARG A 2 34.42 25.24 -57.40
CA ARG A 2 33.38 24.19 -57.23
C ARG A 2 33.72 22.97 -58.15
N PRO A 3 32.90 21.89 -58.26
CA PRO A 3 32.22 21.02 -57.27
C PRO A 3 32.28 19.50 -57.68
N ARG A 4 31.63 18.59 -56.92
CA ARG A 4 30.86 17.37 -57.35
C ARG A 4 30.62 16.47 -56.10
N HIS A 5 29.41 16.23 -55.57
CA HIS A 5 28.21 15.51 -56.04
C HIS A 5 28.39 14.02 -56.43
N HIS A 6 27.93 13.12 -55.55
CA HIS A 6 27.02 11.98 -55.79
C HIS A 6 26.54 11.49 -54.41
N GLY A 7 25.23 11.47 -54.11
CA GLY A 7 24.24 10.49 -54.62
C GLY A 7 24.39 9.23 -53.76
N GLY A 8 23.52 8.85 -52.82
CA GLY A 8 22.06 8.90 -52.79
C GLY A 8 21.61 7.45 -52.78
N ASP A 9 21.09 6.95 -51.65
CA ASP A 9 20.27 5.74 -51.57
C ASP A 9 19.42 5.80 -50.29
N ASP A 10 18.24 6.40 -50.44
CA ASP A 10 17.10 6.28 -49.54
C ASP A 10 16.56 4.86 -49.63
N VAL A 11 16.76 4.04 -48.59
CA VAL A 11 16.03 2.77 -48.46
C VAL A 11 14.69 3.07 -47.80
N SER A 12 13.73 3.46 -48.64
CA SER A 12 12.30 3.45 -48.32
C SER A 12 11.80 2.01 -48.20
N VAL A 13 11.66 1.49 -46.99
CA VAL A 13 10.89 0.26 -46.72
C VAL A 13 9.42 0.65 -46.62
N GLN A 14 8.68 0.45 -47.71
CA GLN A 14 7.22 0.53 -47.70
C GLN A 14 6.58 -0.73 -47.09
N PRO A 15 5.42 -0.59 -46.43
CA PRO A 15 4.79 -1.65 -45.64
C PRO A 15 4.04 -2.65 -46.52
N ALA A 16 4.12 -3.93 -46.15
CA ALA A 16 3.32 -4.99 -46.77
C ALA A 16 1.86 -4.94 -46.28
N PRO A 17 0.85 -5.02 -47.18
CA PRO A 17 -0.56 -5.04 -46.81
C PRO A 17 -1.07 -6.44 -46.40
N TYR A 18 -1.69 -6.45 -45.21
CA TYR A 18 -2.87 -7.21 -44.76
C TYR A 18 -3.31 -8.48 -45.53
N ARG A 19 -3.25 -9.65 -44.88
CA ARG A 19 -4.30 -10.68 -45.04
C ARG A 19 -4.51 -11.52 -43.76
N ARG A 20 -5.54 -11.07 -43.02
CA ARG A 20 -6.62 -11.80 -42.32
C ARG A 20 -6.33 -13.10 -41.57
N HIS A 21 -6.68 -13.03 -40.29
CA HIS A 21 -7.62 -13.91 -39.58
C HIS A 21 -7.56 -15.41 -39.88
N GLU A 22 -6.98 -16.14 -38.92
CA GLU A 22 -7.64 -17.15 -38.08
C GLU A 22 -6.53 -17.60 -37.11
N LEU A 23 -6.64 -17.33 -35.81
CA LEU A 23 -7.05 -18.32 -34.82
C LEU A 23 -7.48 -17.57 -33.56
N ILE A 24 -8.76 -17.19 -33.49
CA ILE A 24 -9.45 -17.07 -32.20
C ILE A 24 -10.07 -18.44 -31.96
N ALA A 25 -9.38 -19.28 -31.20
CA ALA A 25 -9.98 -20.46 -30.60
C ALA A 25 -9.18 -20.88 -29.36
N ALA A 26 -9.83 -20.73 -28.20
CA ALA A 26 -9.59 -21.49 -26.98
C ALA A 26 -8.28 -21.25 -26.21
N ALA A 27 -8.24 -20.18 -25.40
CA ALA A 27 -7.51 -20.21 -24.13
C ALA A 27 -8.10 -19.22 -23.09
N SER A 28 -9.42 -19.00 -23.12
CA SER A 28 -10.15 -18.13 -22.19
C SER A 28 -10.95 -18.97 -21.20
N GLY A 29 -10.27 -19.73 -20.33
CA GLY A 29 -10.95 -20.68 -19.43
C GLY A 29 -10.32 -20.89 -18.05
N THR A 30 -9.02 -20.66 -17.88
CA THR A 30 -8.33 -20.95 -16.60
C THR A 30 -8.09 -19.73 -15.72
N MET A 31 -8.09 -18.51 -16.29
CA MET A 31 -7.79 -17.31 -15.50
C MET A 31 -8.96 -16.84 -14.59
N LEU A 32 -10.20 -17.22 -14.90
CA LEU A 32 -11.37 -16.82 -14.11
C LEU A 32 -11.51 -17.64 -12.80
N LEU A 33 -11.00 -18.88 -12.76
CA LEU A 33 -11.16 -19.76 -11.59
C LEU A 33 -10.18 -19.44 -10.45
N VAL A 34 -9.02 -18.84 -10.75
CA VAL A 34 -8.07 -18.41 -9.71
C VAL A 34 -8.60 -17.17 -8.97
N ALA A 35 -9.29 -16.26 -9.66
CA ALA A 35 -9.89 -15.08 -9.04
C ALA A 35 -11.02 -15.43 -8.05
N ILE A 36 -11.79 -16.50 -8.31
CA ILE A 36 -12.85 -16.93 -7.40
C ILE A 36 -12.27 -17.62 -6.15
N GLY A 37 -11.22 -18.46 -6.32
CA GLY A 37 -10.59 -19.17 -5.20
C GLY A 37 -9.99 -18.25 -4.12
N VAL A 38 -9.34 -17.16 -4.53
CA VAL A 38 -8.70 -16.20 -3.61
C VAL A 38 -9.73 -15.37 -2.83
N LEU A 39 -10.88 -15.04 -3.44
CA LEU A 39 -11.97 -14.32 -2.75
C LEU A 39 -12.75 -15.22 -1.77
N SER A 40 -12.93 -16.50 -2.07
CA SER A 40 -13.63 -17.44 -1.16
C SER A 40 -12.80 -17.87 0.05
N GLY A 41 -11.47 -17.71 0.01
CA GLY A 41 -10.60 -18.04 1.14
C GLY A 41 -10.85 -17.17 2.38
N TRP A 42 -11.18 -15.89 2.22
CA TRP A 42 -11.30 -14.96 3.35
C TRP A 42 -12.66 -14.98 4.07
N ALA A 43 -13.69 -15.59 3.48
CA ALA A 43 -15.01 -15.70 4.12
C ALA A 43 -15.11 -16.84 5.15
N HIS A 44 -14.21 -17.84 5.10
CA HIS A 44 -14.30 -19.03 5.98
C HIS A 44 -13.37 -18.98 7.21
N TYR A 45 -12.35 -18.11 7.22
CA TYR A 45 -11.47 -17.98 8.39
C TYR A 45 -12.03 -17.07 9.49
N SER A 46 -13.00 -16.20 9.20
CA SER A 46 -13.63 -15.30 10.18
C SER A 46 -14.76 -15.96 11.00
N LEU A 47 -15.29 -17.11 10.56
CA LEU A 47 -16.43 -17.78 11.20
C LEU A 47 -16.08 -19.03 12.03
N SER A 48 -14.81 -19.47 12.04
CA SER A 48 -14.41 -20.71 12.73
C SER A 48 -13.80 -20.50 14.12
N GLY A 49 -13.71 -19.25 14.60
CA GLY A 49 -13.21 -18.93 15.94
C GLY A 49 -14.25 -19.02 17.07
N ALA A 50 -15.52 -19.29 16.76
CA ALA A 50 -16.60 -19.31 17.75
C ALA A 50 -17.35 -20.65 17.71
N ARG A 51 -16.80 -21.69 18.35
CA ARG A 51 -17.54 -22.82 18.97
C ARG A 51 -16.56 -23.88 19.52
N THR A 52 -16.14 -23.68 20.77
CA THR A 52 -15.92 -24.80 21.69
C THR A 52 -16.85 -24.60 22.89
N LEU A 53 -18.12 -24.95 22.68
CA LEU A 53 -19.07 -25.19 23.76
C LEU A 53 -18.67 -26.50 24.44
N SER A 54 -18.17 -26.41 25.66
CA SER A 54 -18.20 -27.51 26.62
C SER A 54 -19.44 -27.32 27.49
N PRO A 55 -20.35 -28.31 27.60
CA PRO A 55 -21.56 -28.18 28.40
C PRO A 55 -21.33 -28.77 29.80
N ARG A 56 -21.48 -27.98 30.87
CA ARG A 56 -22.28 -28.41 32.04
C ARG A 56 -22.39 -27.38 33.17
N ILE A 57 -23.62 -27.38 33.69
CA ILE A 57 -24.09 -27.00 35.02
C ILE A 57 -24.49 -25.53 35.18
N ALA A 58 -25.81 -25.37 35.22
CA ALA A 58 -26.54 -24.18 35.60
C ALA A 58 -26.19 -23.71 37.01
N ALA A 59 -25.96 -22.41 37.13
CA ALA A 59 -26.39 -21.63 38.28
C ALA A 59 -26.82 -20.25 37.75
N ALA A 60 -28.07 -19.91 38.00
CA ALA A 60 -28.68 -18.66 37.60
C ALA A 60 -28.09 -17.49 38.40
N VAL A 61 -27.68 -16.43 37.71
CA VAL A 61 -27.59 -15.07 38.27
C VAL A 61 -28.13 -14.11 37.21
N PRO A 62 -29.22 -13.35 37.47
CA PRO A 62 -29.63 -12.29 36.58
C PRO A 62 -28.82 -11.04 36.93
N ALA A 63 -28.07 -10.51 35.96
CA ALA A 63 -27.57 -9.14 36.03
C ALA A 63 -27.74 -8.51 34.66
N THR A 64 -28.84 -7.77 34.54
CA THR A 64 -29.12 -6.77 33.54
C THR A 64 -27.90 -5.86 33.36
N GLY A 65 -27.37 -5.81 32.15
CA GLY A 65 -26.28 -4.91 31.78
C GLY A 65 -26.41 -4.57 30.31
N SER A 66 -27.21 -3.54 30.02
CA SER A 66 -27.23 -2.89 28.71
C SER A 66 -25.82 -2.47 28.34
N ALA A 67 -25.23 -3.15 27.36
CA ALA A 67 -24.03 -2.66 26.70
C ALA A 67 -24.45 -1.48 25.82
N ALA A 68 -24.21 -0.27 26.30
CA ALA A 68 -24.25 0.92 25.47
C ALA A 68 -23.21 0.81 24.33
N PRO A 69 -23.45 1.43 23.17
CA PRO A 69 -22.44 1.51 22.13
C PRO A 69 -21.20 2.22 22.68
N LEU A 70 -20.02 1.62 22.52
CA LEU A 70 -18.75 2.29 22.76
C LEU A 70 -18.55 3.31 21.64
N THR A 71 -19.17 4.47 21.77
CA THR A 71 -18.75 5.67 21.05
C THR A 71 -17.45 6.10 21.68
N SER A 72 -16.32 5.83 21.03
CA SER A 72 -15.03 6.39 21.43
C SER A 72 -15.19 7.91 21.55
N PRO A 73 -14.88 8.52 22.70
CA PRO A 73 -15.00 9.96 22.83
C PRO A 73 -14.01 10.63 21.84
N PRO A 74 -14.40 11.71 21.15
CA PRO A 74 -13.47 12.49 20.36
C PRO A 74 -12.36 12.97 21.29
N SER A 75 -11.12 12.56 21.05
CA SER A 75 -9.97 12.92 21.89
C SER A 75 -9.69 14.42 21.73
N PRO A 76 -10.09 15.30 22.66
CA PRO A 76 -10.09 16.75 22.43
C PRO A 76 -8.67 17.37 22.54
N HIS A 77 -7.63 16.55 22.60
CA HIS A 77 -6.28 16.94 23.02
C HIS A 77 -5.17 16.49 22.04
N ALA A 78 -5.54 15.84 20.94
CA ALA A 78 -4.60 15.35 19.92
C ALA A 78 -4.31 16.41 18.85
N ASP A 79 -5.25 17.29 18.53
CA ASP A 79 -5.21 18.13 17.32
C ASP A 79 -3.98 19.05 17.25
N GLY A 80 -3.74 19.88 18.26
CA GLY A 80 -2.58 20.80 18.22
C GLY A 80 -1.23 20.07 18.15
N LYS A 81 -1.14 18.88 18.77
CA LYS A 81 0.08 18.07 18.79
C LYS A 81 0.27 17.30 17.49
N LEU A 82 -0.81 16.74 16.94
CA LEU A 82 -0.81 16.03 15.67
C LEU A 82 -0.42 16.97 14.54
N GLN A 83 -0.99 18.17 14.47
CA GLN A 83 -0.64 19.17 13.45
C GLN A 83 0.83 19.59 13.56
N ALA A 84 1.33 19.85 14.78
CA ALA A 84 2.72 20.23 15.00
C ALA A 84 3.71 19.09 14.68
N TRP A 85 3.32 17.84 14.94
CA TRP A 85 4.08 16.66 14.56
C TRP A 85 4.07 16.47 13.04
N LEU A 86 2.91 16.58 12.40
CA LEU A 86 2.74 16.39 10.96
C LEU A 86 3.55 17.41 10.17
N ALA A 87 3.57 18.68 10.60
CA ALA A 87 4.39 19.72 9.99
C ALA A 87 5.89 19.38 9.92
N GLN A 88 6.37 18.50 10.81
CA GLN A 88 7.75 18.00 10.82
C GLN A 88 7.91 16.67 10.07
N ALA A 89 6.91 15.79 10.17
CA ALA A 89 6.96 14.44 9.62
C ALA A 89 6.59 14.38 8.11
N GLU A 90 5.70 15.26 7.65
CA GLU A 90 5.13 15.27 6.30
C GLU A 90 6.20 15.16 5.19
N PRO A 91 7.31 15.94 5.21
CA PRO A 91 8.35 15.80 4.17
C PRO A 91 8.95 14.39 4.08
N THR A 92 9.06 13.69 5.22
CA THR A 92 9.61 12.32 5.26
C THR A 92 8.57 11.26 4.87
N LEU A 93 7.29 11.50 5.16
CA LEU A 93 6.19 10.65 4.71
C LEU A 93 6.01 10.77 3.19
N ASP A 94 6.08 11.97 2.64
CA ASP A 94 6.04 12.21 1.20
C ASP A 94 7.22 11.55 0.48
N ALA A 95 8.43 11.67 1.05
CA ALA A 95 9.60 10.97 0.53
C ALA A 95 9.43 9.44 0.51
N LEU A 96 8.80 8.87 1.54
CA LEU A 96 8.47 7.44 1.60
C LEU A 96 7.45 7.05 0.51
N ILE A 97 6.41 7.86 0.32
CA ILE A 97 5.39 7.65 -0.73
C ILE A 97 6.02 7.72 -2.12
N ALA A 98 6.88 8.71 -2.36
CA ALA A 98 7.60 8.88 -3.62
C ALA A 98 8.55 7.71 -3.90
N ALA A 99 9.29 7.25 -2.89
CA ALA A 99 10.19 6.11 -3.02
C ALA A 99 9.45 4.81 -3.35
N ARG A 100 8.32 4.55 -2.69
CA ARG A 100 7.41 3.44 -3.03
C ARG A 100 6.98 3.51 -4.50
N HIS A 101 6.55 4.70 -4.96
CA HIS A 101 6.13 4.88 -6.34
C HIS A 101 7.28 4.57 -7.31
N ALA A 102 8.50 5.05 -7.03
CA ALA A 102 9.68 4.77 -7.83
C ALA A 102 9.99 3.27 -7.93
N VAL A 103 9.92 2.52 -6.82
CA VAL A 103 10.09 1.05 -6.81
C VAL A 103 9.03 0.39 -7.71
N THR A 104 7.77 0.80 -7.57
CA THR A 104 6.66 0.23 -8.34
C THR A 104 6.80 0.50 -9.84
N VAL A 105 7.17 1.73 -10.22
CA VAL A 105 7.37 2.12 -11.61
C VAL A 105 8.54 1.37 -12.24
N ALA A 106 9.67 1.26 -11.53
CA ALA A 106 10.83 0.53 -12.03
C ALA A 106 10.54 -0.97 -12.20
N ALA A 107 9.85 -1.59 -11.23
CA ALA A 107 9.46 -2.99 -11.31
C ALA A 107 8.47 -3.25 -12.46
N ALA A 108 7.49 -2.36 -12.67
CA ALA A 108 6.51 -2.48 -13.76
C ALA A 108 7.14 -2.32 -15.15
N ALA A 109 8.29 -1.65 -15.26
CA ALA A 109 9.06 -1.50 -16.48
C ALA A 109 10.00 -2.69 -16.77
N ASP A 110 10.03 -3.70 -15.90
CA ASP A 110 11.00 -4.82 -15.95
C ASP A 110 12.47 -4.35 -15.95
N ASP A 111 12.73 -3.15 -15.42
CA ASP A 111 14.07 -2.58 -15.30
C ASP A 111 14.67 -3.02 -13.96
N ILE A 112 15.35 -4.17 -13.99
CA ILE A 112 16.03 -4.76 -12.82
C ILE A 112 17.03 -3.77 -12.20
N THR A 113 17.74 -2.99 -13.03
CA THR A 113 18.75 -2.05 -12.54
C THR A 113 18.09 -0.87 -11.83
N ALA A 114 17.08 -0.27 -12.44
CA ALA A 114 16.31 0.81 -11.84
C ALA A 114 15.57 0.33 -10.58
N THR A 115 15.05 -0.90 -10.57
CA THR A 115 14.38 -1.50 -9.40
C THR A 115 15.33 -1.63 -8.23
N GLY A 116 16.54 -2.17 -8.46
CA GLY A 116 17.57 -2.25 -7.42
C GLY A 116 17.98 -0.87 -6.89
N SER A 117 18.10 0.12 -7.79
CA SER A 117 18.41 1.49 -7.36
C SER A 117 17.28 2.10 -6.54
N ALA A 118 16.03 1.95 -6.97
CA ALA A 118 14.87 2.46 -6.27
C ALA A 118 14.73 1.82 -4.89
N CYS A 119 14.96 0.51 -4.76
CA CYS A 119 14.90 -0.18 -3.48
C CYS A 119 15.97 0.30 -2.49
N ARG A 120 17.19 0.58 -2.96
CA ARG A 120 18.24 1.18 -2.10
C ARG A 120 17.89 2.60 -1.68
N SER A 121 17.37 3.42 -2.59
CA SER A 121 16.94 4.79 -2.28
C SER A 121 15.77 4.82 -1.30
N ALA A 122 14.84 3.86 -1.39
CA ALA A 122 13.70 3.75 -0.49
C ALA A 122 14.09 3.46 0.96
N ASP A 123 15.21 2.77 1.22
CA ASP A 123 15.71 2.53 2.57
C ASP A 123 16.03 3.85 3.31
N GLY A 124 16.58 4.82 2.58
CA GLY A 124 16.81 6.18 3.10
C GLY A 124 15.51 6.92 3.46
N ALA A 125 14.44 6.74 2.67
CA ALA A 125 13.14 7.33 2.96
C ALA A 125 12.48 6.68 4.19
N VAL A 126 12.60 5.36 4.33
CA VAL A 126 12.14 4.61 5.51
C VAL A 126 12.88 5.07 6.78
N ALA A 127 14.20 5.24 6.71
CA ALA A 127 14.99 5.79 7.80
C ALA A 127 14.56 7.23 8.14
N GLY A 128 14.22 8.04 7.13
CA GLY A 128 13.64 9.36 7.29
C GLY A 128 12.36 9.36 8.10
N ALA A 129 11.37 8.57 7.68
CA ALA A 129 10.08 8.46 8.35
C ALA A 129 10.22 7.94 9.80
N GLN A 130 11.11 6.98 10.04
CA GLN A 130 11.37 6.44 11.39
C GLN A 130 11.81 7.50 12.39
N ARG A 131 12.58 8.52 11.96
CA ARG A 131 13.11 9.56 12.87
C ARG A 131 12.01 10.43 13.46
N HIS A 132 10.83 10.45 12.86
CA HIS A 132 9.69 11.21 13.36
C HIS A 132 8.74 10.37 14.22
N LEU A 133 9.08 9.12 14.54
CA LEU A 133 8.33 8.32 15.49
C LEU A 133 8.84 8.52 16.94
N PRO A 134 7.95 8.47 17.95
CA PRO A 134 6.52 8.15 17.84
C PRO A 134 5.64 9.35 17.41
N SER A 135 4.53 9.03 16.74
CA SER A 135 3.41 9.98 16.56
C SER A 135 2.70 10.25 17.91
N PRO A 136 2.12 11.46 18.11
CA PRO A 136 1.29 11.75 19.29
C PRO A 136 -0.03 10.95 19.32
N ASP A 137 -0.53 10.50 18.17
CA ASP A 137 -1.67 9.58 18.10
C ASP A 137 -1.17 8.12 18.14
N PRO A 138 -1.64 7.29 19.09
CA PRO A 138 -1.15 5.92 19.25
C PRO A 138 -1.56 4.97 18.12
N GLU A 139 -2.73 5.18 17.50
CA GLU A 139 -3.21 4.37 16.37
C GLU A 139 -2.36 4.66 15.13
N LEU A 140 -2.10 5.95 14.86
CA LEU A 140 -1.20 6.40 13.80
C LEU A 140 0.23 5.91 14.02
N ASN A 141 0.73 6.00 15.27
CA ASN A 141 2.06 5.51 15.59
C ASN A 141 2.20 4.02 15.29
N LEU A 142 1.20 3.21 15.64
CA LEU A 142 1.22 1.78 15.37
C LEU A 142 1.23 1.49 13.86
N ALA A 143 0.34 2.12 13.10
CA ALA A 143 0.25 1.94 11.64
C ALA A 143 1.58 2.33 10.95
N LEU A 144 2.18 3.47 11.33
CA LEU A 144 3.46 3.90 10.76
C LEU A 144 4.62 2.99 11.15
N GLN A 145 4.65 2.47 12.38
CA GLN A 145 5.66 1.49 12.80
C GLN A 145 5.56 0.20 11.98
N GLN A 146 4.34 -0.31 11.77
CA GLN A 146 4.10 -1.51 10.97
C GLN A 146 4.45 -1.28 9.49
N ALA A 147 4.10 -0.12 8.92
CA ALA A 147 4.47 0.25 7.56
C ALA A 147 6.00 0.26 7.39
N ILE A 148 6.71 0.94 8.30
CA ILE A 148 8.17 1.03 8.28
C ILE A 148 8.82 -0.34 8.40
N GLU A 149 8.36 -1.20 9.30
CA GLU A 149 8.92 -2.54 9.46
C GLU A 149 8.74 -3.39 8.21
N ASN A 150 7.53 -3.39 7.65
CA ASN A 150 7.23 -4.07 6.39
C ASN A 150 8.10 -3.55 5.23
N TYR A 151 8.28 -2.23 5.12
CA TYR A 151 9.19 -1.66 4.12
C TYR A 151 10.63 -2.10 4.34
N ARG A 152 11.16 -2.11 5.57
CA ARG A 152 12.55 -2.56 5.83
C ARG A 152 12.78 -4.00 5.38
N VAL A 153 11.85 -4.88 5.72
CA VAL A 153 11.95 -6.30 5.36
C VAL A 153 11.81 -6.45 3.84
N GLY A 154 10.80 -5.84 3.23
CA GLY A 154 10.56 -5.91 1.79
C GLY A 154 11.69 -5.32 0.95
N LEU A 155 12.28 -4.20 1.35
CA LEU A 155 13.39 -3.58 0.63
C LEU A 155 14.67 -4.42 0.70
N ARG A 156 14.92 -5.11 1.82
CA ARG A 156 16.04 -6.05 1.92
C ARG A 156 15.88 -7.19 0.92
N HIS A 157 14.70 -7.82 0.88
CA HIS A 157 14.39 -8.85 -0.10
C HIS A 157 14.47 -8.32 -1.54
N CYS A 158 14.00 -7.10 -1.80
CA CYS A 158 14.10 -6.49 -3.13
C CYS A 158 15.56 -6.36 -3.58
N VAL A 159 16.42 -5.84 -2.70
CA VAL A 159 17.84 -5.64 -3.00
C VAL A 159 18.55 -6.97 -3.25
N VAL A 160 18.30 -7.99 -2.41
CA VAL A 160 18.86 -9.34 -2.58
C VAL A 160 18.34 -10.00 -3.86
N GLY A 161 17.02 -9.94 -4.10
CA GLY A 161 16.37 -10.53 -5.26
C GLY A 161 16.85 -9.93 -6.58
N VAL A 162 17.01 -8.60 -6.63
CA VAL A 162 17.57 -7.91 -7.81
C VAL A 162 19.03 -8.30 -8.05
N GLN A 163 19.86 -8.33 -7.00
CA GLN A 163 21.29 -8.65 -7.13
C GLN A 163 21.54 -10.09 -7.58
N ASN A 164 20.74 -11.03 -7.10
CA ASN A 164 20.91 -12.46 -7.35
C ASN A 164 20.00 -12.99 -8.48
N HIS A 165 19.17 -12.13 -9.09
CA HIS A 165 18.11 -12.54 -10.01
C HIS A 165 17.19 -13.62 -9.41
N ASP A 166 16.90 -13.50 -8.12
CA ASP A 166 16.13 -14.47 -7.35
C ASP A 166 14.65 -14.06 -7.30
N GLY A 167 13.83 -14.74 -8.10
CA GLY A 167 12.38 -14.50 -8.16
C GLY A 167 11.63 -14.79 -6.85
N GLY A 168 12.15 -15.68 -5.99
CA GLY A 168 11.57 -15.95 -4.68
C GLY A 168 11.74 -14.76 -3.74
N GLU A 169 12.94 -14.18 -3.73
CA GLU A 169 13.22 -12.95 -2.98
C GLU A 169 12.42 -11.76 -3.51
N ILE A 170 12.25 -11.63 -4.83
CA ILE A 170 11.37 -10.60 -5.41
C ILE A 170 9.90 -10.82 -4.99
N ALA A 171 9.42 -12.07 -4.91
CA ALA A 171 8.07 -12.35 -4.44
C ALA A 171 7.88 -12.02 -2.95
N HIS A 172 8.88 -12.31 -2.10
CA HIS A 172 8.87 -11.86 -0.70
C HIS A 172 8.87 -10.34 -0.59
N ALA A 173 9.70 -9.67 -1.39
CA ALA A 173 9.74 -8.22 -1.45
C ALA A 173 8.36 -7.63 -1.77
N ALA A 174 7.71 -8.12 -2.83
CA ALA A 174 6.37 -7.67 -3.21
C ALA A 174 5.35 -7.84 -2.07
N SER A 175 5.33 -9.00 -1.41
CA SER A 175 4.41 -9.27 -0.29
C SER A 175 4.59 -8.29 0.88
N TYR A 176 5.84 -8.04 1.30
CA TYR A 176 6.12 -7.11 2.40
C TYR A 176 5.89 -5.66 1.99
N LEU A 177 6.26 -5.26 0.77
CA LEU A 177 6.00 -3.91 0.27
C LEU A 177 4.49 -3.63 0.15
N ASP A 178 3.68 -4.61 -0.23
CA ASP A 178 2.22 -4.49 -0.27
C ASP A 178 1.61 -4.36 1.13
N GLN A 179 2.10 -5.12 2.11
CA GLN A 179 1.72 -4.95 3.52
C GLN A 179 2.11 -3.55 4.01
N GLY A 180 3.33 -3.10 3.74
CA GLY A 180 3.77 -1.73 4.07
C GLY A 180 2.89 -0.65 3.44
N ASN A 181 2.47 -0.85 2.19
CA ASN A 181 1.53 0.05 1.49
C ASN A 181 0.13 0.06 2.12
N ALA A 182 -0.34 -1.08 2.64
CA ALA A 182 -1.62 -1.17 3.34
C ALA A 182 -1.58 -0.37 4.65
N GLU A 183 -0.54 -0.57 5.46
CA GLU A 183 -0.38 0.11 6.75
C GLU A 183 -0.13 1.62 6.58
N LEU A 184 0.64 2.02 5.58
CA LEU A 184 0.84 3.43 5.27
C LEU A 184 -0.49 4.11 4.91
N ARG A 185 -1.33 3.46 4.09
CA ARG A 185 -2.67 3.98 3.76
C ARG A 185 -3.57 4.06 4.99
N ALA A 186 -3.51 3.07 5.89
CA ALA A 186 -4.24 3.13 7.15
C ALA A 186 -3.80 4.34 8.00
N GLY A 187 -2.49 4.58 8.11
CA GLY A 187 -1.95 5.77 8.79
C GLY A 187 -2.42 7.09 8.16
N LEU A 188 -2.40 7.19 6.83
CA LEU A 188 -2.90 8.39 6.14
C LEU A 188 -4.41 8.62 6.36
N ALA A 189 -5.21 7.54 6.42
CA ALA A 189 -6.64 7.64 6.72
C ALA A 189 -6.91 8.11 8.16
N ILE A 190 -6.07 7.70 9.13
CA ILE A 190 -6.12 8.20 10.51
C ILE A 190 -5.84 9.70 10.55
N ILE A 191 -4.78 10.16 9.87
CA ILE A 191 -4.47 11.60 9.76
C ILE A 191 -5.66 12.36 9.17
N GLU A 192 -6.24 11.87 8.07
CA GLU A 192 -7.38 12.53 7.43
C GLU A 192 -8.62 12.61 8.35
N ARG A 193 -8.91 11.54 9.09
CA ARG A 193 -9.99 11.48 10.08
C ARG A 193 -9.76 12.49 11.19
N ASP A 194 -8.61 12.45 11.84
CA ASP A 194 -8.33 13.28 13.02
C ASP A 194 -8.29 14.77 12.66
N LEU A 195 -7.75 15.12 11.49
CA LEU A 195 -7.76 16.50 10.98
C LEU A 195 -9.16 17.00 10.61
N ARG A 196 -10.09 16.11 10.24
CA ARG A 196 -11.49 16.46 9.94
C ARG A 196 -12.26 16.73 11.22
N ASP A 197 -12.08 15.86 12.22
CA ASP A 197 -12.77 15.95 13.50
C ASP A 197 -12.31 17.15 14.33
N ALA A 198 -11.06 17.59 14.13
CA ALA A 198 -10.49 18.80 14.72
C ALA A 198 -11.10 20.12 14.19
N ARG A 199 -11.83 20.12 13.06
CA ARG A 199 -12.44 21.33 12.52
C ARG A 199 -13.72 21.64 13.30
N PRO A 200 -13.87 22.85 13.88
CA PRO A 200 -15.12 23.25 14.52
C PRO A 200 -16.27 23.06 13.54
N GLN A 201 -17.26 22.24 13.89
CA GLN A 201 -18.50 22.21 13.13
C GLN A 201 -19.18 23.55 13.37
N ASP A 202 -19.18 24.40 12.35
CA ASP A 202 -19.89 25.68 12.33
C ASP A 202 -21.39 25.37 12.31
N THR A 203 -21.95 24.94 13.44
CA THR A 203 -23.38 24.77 13.63
C THR A 203 -24.00 26.14 13.81
N GLY A 204 -23.99 26.92 12.72
CA GLY A 204 -24.92 28.02 12.48
C GLY A 204 -26.32 27.45 12.28
N VAL A 205 -26.89 26.85 13.32
CA VAL A 205 -28.34 26.62 13.39
C VAL A 205 -28.95 27.94 13.80
N LEU A 206 -29.19 28.79 12.79
CA LEU A 206 -30.19 29.85 12.85
C LEU A 206 -31.56 29.17 13.02
N THR A 207 -32.01 29.00 14.27
CA THR A 207 -33.46 28.91 14.54
C THR A 207 -33.99 30.33 14.59
N VAL A 208 -34.70 30.72 13.53
CA VAL A 208 -35.63 31.86 13.47
C VAL A 208 -37.01 31.39 13.90
#